data_AF-B8F1H5-F1
#
_entry.id   AF-B8F1H5-F1
#
_cell.length_a   1.000
_cell.length_b   1.000
_cell.length_c   1.000
_cell.angle_alpha   90.00
_cell.angle_beta   90.00
_cell.angle_gamma   90.00
#
_symmetry.space_group_name_H-M   'P 1'
#
loop_
_entity.id
_entity.type
_entity.pdbx_description
1 polymer ?
#
loop_
_entity_poly.entity_id
_entity_poly.type
_entity_poly.pdbx_seq_one_letter_code
_entity_poly.pdbx_strand_id
1 'polypeptide(L)'
;MKYNIIVSMFVFLFLTACNPDFNTNQKDVKHQSSRKRVKSNQKRLKSNQKGLKPKTEVDQNQEANQNQEADQNKITKNTLLDNLRNLIEKVNKDRKKYVKRLEEEPLNQYGILAFKELFWEGTQDKAADNIEKAKIYRQRTYSVLNDFDTNEFKKFSKITMLSKQQQGLFNSFNSFGATIEDTFVFLLNPNKKDNLEKLEISDLENLKNSIEKFLSIKTMISTILTQFLLDYESNKNFIKTDTSKLDFYLATISNQIEEQNAEAIKLKNDIFSIENFKSY
;
A
#
# COMPACT_ATOMS: atom_id res chain seq x y z
N MET A 1 -7.58 32.88 -7.24
CA MET A 1 -8.78 32.06 -6.91
C MET A 1 -8.26 30.67 -6.52
N LYS A 2 -7.73 30.43 -5.32
CA LYS A 2 -8.41 30.20 -4.02
C LYS A 2 -9.58 29.20 -4.14
N TYR A 3 -9.23 27.93 -3.90
CA TYR A 3 -9.97 26.75 -3.40
C TYR A 3 -11.45 26.60 -3.78
N ASN A 4 -11.78 25.51 -4.49
CA ASN A 4 -13.03 24.71 -4.35
C ASN A 4 -13.04 23.51 -5.32
N ILE A 5 -12.30 22.43 -5.02
CA ILE A 5 -12.58 21.08 -5.57
C ILE A 5 -12.27 20.06 -4.46
N ILE A 6 -13.07 20.04 -3.39
CA ILE A 6 -13.09 18.94 -2.41
C ILE A 6 -14.56 18.68 -2.08
N VAL A 7 -15.32 18.06 -2.99
CA VAL A 7 -16.66 17.53 -2.68
C VAL A 7 -16.96 16.17 -3.35
N SER A 8 -16.03 15.54 -4.09
CA SER A 8 -16.31 14.25 -4.77
C SER A 8 -15.59 13.03 -4.20
N MET A 9 -14.82 13.15 -3.12
CA MET A 9 -14.03 12.04 -2.54
C MET A 9 -14.71 11.26 -1.41
N PHE A 10 -15.96 11.56 -1.05
CA PHE A 10 -16.62 10.97 0.13
C PHE A 10 -17.79 10.01 -0.14
N VAL A 11 -18.10 9.68 -1.40
CA VAL A 11 -19.29 8.86 -1.72
C VAL A 11 -19.02 7.35 -1.72
N PHE A 12 -17.77 6.88 -1.61
CA PHE A 12 -17.45 5.44 -1.67
C PHE A 12 -16.94 4.80 -0.38
N LEU A 13 -16.92 5.51 0.75
CA LEU A 13 -16.45 4.96 2.05
C LEU A 13 -17.56 4.35 2.95
N PHE A 14 -18.80 4.20 2.48
CA PHE A 14 -19.94 3.74 3.31
C PHE A 14 -20.70 2.51 2.78
N LEU A 15 -20.03 1.54 2.14
CA LEU A 15 -20.70 0.30 1.68
C LEU A 15 -20.15 -1.02 2.28
N THR A 16 -19.48 -0.99 3.43
CA THR A 16 -19.05 -2.25 4.11
C THR A 16 -19.21 -2.26 5.65
N ALA A 17 -20.17 -1.53 6.22
CA ALA A 17 -20.45 -1.60 7.66
C ALA A 17 -21.94 -1.79 7.98
N CYS A 18 -22.44 -3.03 7.83
CA CYS A 18 -23.60 -3.65 8.49
C CYS A 18 -23.42 -5.16 8.23
N ASN A 19 -23.12 -6.07 9.16
CA ASN A 19 -23.58 -6.31 10.53
C ASN A 19 -22.50 -7.03 11.34
N PRO A 20 -22.46 -6.83 12.67
CA PRO A 20 -22.44 -7.97 13.57
C PRO A 20 -23.65 -7.92 14.49
N ASP A 21 -24.35 -9.05 14.52
CA ASP A 21 -25.50 -9.36 15.35
C ASP A 21 -25.12 -9.23 16.84
N PHE A 22 -25.82 -8.35 17.56
CA PHE A 22 -25.66 -8.16 18.99
C PHE A 22 -26.53 -9.17 19.73
N ASN A 23 -25.92 -10.15 20.41
CA ASN A 23 -26.61 -10.93 21.42
C ASN A 23 -26.18 -10.45 22.81
N THR A 24 -27.07 -9.69 23.46
CA THR A 24 -26.95 -9.19 24.82
C THR A 24 -27.48 -10.23 25.80
N ASN A 25 -26.62 -10.74 26.69
CA ASN A 25 -27.07 -11.30 27.96
C ASN A 25 -26.44 -10.54 29.12
N GLN A 26 -27.29 -9.70 29.70
CA GLN A 26 -27.13 -8.94 30.93
C GLN A 26 -27.09 -9.89 32.13
N LYS A 27 -26.13 -9.71 33.05
CA LYS A 27 -26.34 -10.03 34.46
C LYS A 27 -25.74 -8.93 35.32
N ASP A 28 -26.63 -8.34 36.11
CA ASP A 28 -26.39 -7.35 37.16
C ASP A 28 -25.34 -7.80 38.18
N VAL A 29 -24.51 -6.87 38.63
CA VAL A 29 -24.25 -6.68 40.07
C VAL A 29 -24.14 -5.19 40.39
N LYS A 30 -24.89 -4.81 41.41
CA LYS A 30 -25.19 -3.47 41.93
C LYS A 30 -24.18 -3.08 43.04
N HIS A 31 -24.13 -1.76 43.31
CA HIS A 31 -23.64 -1.06 44.53
C HIS A 31 -22.12 -0.99 44.77
N GLN A 32 -21.52 0.07 45.32
CA GLN A 32 -22.04 1.28 45.98
C GLN A 32 -21.00 2.42 45.98
N SER A 33 -21.50 3.63 46.10
CA SER A 33 -20.80 4.92 46.16
C SER A 33 -20.06 5.20 47.48
N SER A 34 -18.96 5.95 47.43
CA SER A 34 -18.84 7.24 48.16
C SER A 34 -17.54 7.98 47.83
N ARG A 35 -17.68 9.24 47.38
CA ARG A 35 -16.63 10.27 47.36
C ARG A 35 -16.53 10.92 48.75
N LYS A 36 -15.31 11.22 49.23
CA LYS A 36 -14.95 12.56 49.77
C LYS A 36 -13.44 12.73 49.97
N ARG A 37 -12.95 13.88 49.48
CA ARG A 37 -11.62 14.50 49.66
C ARG A 37 -11.32 14.81 51.13
N VAL A 38 -10.04 14.80 51.53
CA VAL A 38 -9.33 15.93 52.20
C VAL A 38 -7.82 15.84 51.89
N LYS A 39 -7.22 16.97 51.50
CA LYS A 39 -5.76 17.24 51.42
C LYS A 39 -5.32 17.97 52.70
N SER A 40 -4.08 17.72 53.18
CA SER A 40 -2.97 18.70 53.32
C SER A 40 -2.07 18.55 54.57
N ASN A 41 -0.76 18.53 54.28
CA ASN A 41 0.38 19.23 54.91
C ASN A 41 1.04 18.79 56.25
N GLN A 42 2.30 18.34 56.09
CA GLN A 42 3.57 18.76 56.74
C GLN A 42 3.65 18.93 58.28
N LYS A 43 4.54 18.15 58.95
CA LYS A 43 5.96 18.48 59.31
C LYS A 43 6.47 17.62 60.50
N ARG A 44 7.50 16.80 60.22
CA ARG A 44 8.74 16.51 61.00
C ARG A 44 8.76 16.70 62.55
N LEU A 45 9.08 15.64 63.33
CA LEU A 45 10.44 15.26 63.81
C LEU A 45 10.46 14.19 64.95
N LYS A 46 11.40 13.23 64.80
CA LYS A 46 12.19 12.46 65.80
C LYS A 46 11.53 11.39 66.70
N SER A 47 11.98 10.14 66.58
CA SER A 47 12.97 9.52 67.48
C SER A 47 13.37 8.10 67.01
N ASN A 48 14.56 7.66 67.44
CA ASN A 48 15.27 6.44 67.04
C ASN A 48 14.67 5.15 67.63
N GLN A 49 14.73 4.02 66.92
CA GLN A 49 15.28 2.76 67.46
C GLN A 49 15.47 1.66 66.40
N LYS A 50 16.73 1.21 66.33
CA LYS A 50 17.28 -0.10 65.93
C LYS A 50 16.30 -1.21 65.49
N GLY A 51 16.58 -1.72 64.28
CA GLY A 51 16.74 -3.16 64.06
C GLY A 51 15.63 -3.85 63.25
N LEU A 52 15.81 -3.99 61.94
CA LEU A 52 15.43 -5.16 61.14
C LEU A 52 15.99 -4.98 59.71
N LYS A 53 16.73 -5.99 59.24
CA LYS A 53 17.30 -6.05 57.88
C LYS A 53 16.16 -6.00 56.84
N PRO A 54 16.24 -5.20 55.76
CA PRO A 54 15.47 -5.51 54.56
C PRO A 54 16.14 -6.71 53.88
N LYS A 55 15.37 -7.79 53.75
CA LYS A 55 15.68 -8.87 52.82
C LYS A 55 15.79 -8.26 51.42
N THR A 56 16.83 -8.67 50.71
CA THR A 56 16.99 -8.53 49.26
C THR A 56 15.80 -9.20 48.58
N GLU A 57 14.81 -8.43 48.16
CA GLU A 57 13.63 -8.90 47.42
C GLU A 57 13.36 -7.97 46.22
N VAL A 58 14.44 -7.48 45.59
CA VAL A 58 14.38 -6.53 44.46
C VAL A 58 14.89 -7.16 43.16
N ASP A 59 15.81 -8.14 43.21
CA ASP A 59 16.45 -8.66 41.99
C ASP A 59 15.61 -9.73 41.26
N GLN A 60 14.86 -10.60 41.97
CA GLN A 60 14.11 -11.69 41.32
C GLN A 60 12.90 -11.21 40.50
N ASN A 61 12.25 -10.12 40.91
CA ASN A 61 11.12 -9.57 40.16
C ASN A 61 11.57 -8.74 38.94
N GLN A 62 12.80 -8.20 38.94
CA GLN A 62 13.36 -7.53 37.76
C GLN A 62 13.85 -8.55 36.73
N GLU A 63 14.56 -9.61 37.14
CA GLU A 63 14.98 -10.68 36.22
C GLU A 63 13.80 -11.46 35.62
N ALA A 64 12.77 -11.79 36.40
CA ALA A 64 11.60 -12.50 35.89
C ALA A 64 10.81 -11.67 34.87
N ASN A 65 10.72 -10.35 35.06
CA ASN A 65 10.00 -9.45 34.17
C ASN A 65 10.80 -9.17 32.88
N GLN A 66 12.13 -9.04 32.98
CA GLN A 66 13.02 -8.89 31.82
C GLN A 66 13.04 -10.13 30.93
N ASN A 67 13.02 -11.33 31.51
CA ASN A 67 12.96 -12.59 30.75
C ASN A 67 11.62 -12.75 30.01
N GLN A 68 10.49 -12.36 30.64
CA GLN A 68 9.18 -12.34 29.98
C GLN A 68 9.11 -11.31 28.84
N GLU A 69 9.69 -10.12 29.02
CA GLU A 69 9.75 -9.07 28.00
C GLU A 69 10.65 -9.49 26.82
N ALA A 70 11.79 -10.13 27.08
CA ALA A 70 12.67 -10.67 26.04
C ALA A 70 11.99 -11.77 25.21
N ASP A 71 11.26 -12.68 25.86
CA ASP A 71 10.49 -13.73 25.18
C ASP A 71 9.33 -13.16 24.35
N GLN A 72 8.62 -12.16 24.87
CA GLN A 72 7.57 -11.45 24.13
C GLN A 72 8.13 -10.71 22.91
N ASN A 73 9.24 -9.98 23.06
CA ASN A 73 9.90 -9.28 21.96
C ASN A 73 10.37 -10.24 20.86
N LYS A 74 10.86 -11.41 21.23
CA LYS A 74 11.22 -12.47 20.28
C LYS A 74 10.01 -13.00 19.50
N ILE A 75 8.89 -13.24 20.18
CA ILE A 75 7.64 -13.69 19.53
C ILE A 75 7.11 -12.62 18.57
N THR A 76 7.09 -11.35 18.99
CA THR A 76 6.68 -10.21 18.16
C THR A 76 7.56 -10.10 16.92
N LYS A 77 8.89 -10.14 17.08
CA LYS A 77 9.84 -10.08 15.97
C LYS A 77 9.62 -11.21 14.97
N ASN A 78 9.47 -12.45 15.44
CA ASN A 78 9.22 -13.60 14.54
C ASN A 78 7.92 -13.44 13.76
N THR A 79 6.85 -12.97 14.41
CA THR A 79 5.56 -12.72 13.76
C THR A 79 5.68 -11.65 12.66
N LEU A 80 6.43 -10.57 12.91
CA LEU A 80 6.70 -9.53 11.92
C LEU A 80 7.51 -10.07 10.73
N LEU A 81 8.53 -10.88 10.99
CA LEU A 81 9.35 -11.50 9.95
C LEU A 81 8.50 -12.40 9.04
N ASP A 82 7.63 -13.22 9.60
CA ASP A 82 6.76 -14.11 8.82
C ASP A 82 5.73 -13.32 7.99
N ASN A 83 5.15 -12.27 8.56
CA ASN A 83 4.28 -11.35 7.81
C ASN A 83 5.01 -10.69 6.65
N LEU A 84 6.23 -10.20 6.87
CA LEU A 84 7.06 -9.59 5.82
C LEU A 84 7.43 -10.60 4.73
N ARG A 85 7.79 -11.84 5.10
CA ARG A 85 8.06 -12.91 4.13
C ARG A 85 6.83 -13.20 3.26
N ASN A 86 5.64 -13.24 3.85
CA ASN A 86 4.39 -13.41 3.12
C ASN A 86 4.10 -12.24 2.16
N LEU A 87 4.35 -11.01 2.60
CA LEU A 87 4.21 -9.82 1.74
C LEU A 87 5.21 -9.85 0.57
N ILE A 88 6.48 -10.20 0.83
CA ILE A 88 7.52 -10.31 -0.19
C ILE A 88 7.18 -11.42 -1.19
N GLU A 89 6.63 -12.54 -0.74
CA GLU A 89 6.18 -13.61 -1.64
C GLU A 89 4.97 -13.18 -2.49
N LYS A 90 4.05 -12.38 -1.93
CA LYS A 90 2.97 -11.76 -2.71
C LYS A 90 3.53 -10.81 -3.79
N VAL A 91 4.50 -9.97 -3.42
CA VAL A 91 5.24 -9.10 -4.36
C VAL A 91 5.93 -9.91 -5.46
N ASN A 92 6.59 -11.01 -5.11
CA ASN A 92 7.25 -11.91 -6.05
C ASN A 92 6.28 -12.49 -7.08
N LYS A 93 5.12 -13.00 -6.62
CA LYS A 93 4.07 -13.56 -7.49
C LYS A 93 3.50 -12.50 -8.43
N ASP A 94 3.23 -11.30 -7.92
CA ASP A 94 2.74 -10.17 -8.70
C ASP A 94 3.76 -9.79 -9.79
N ARG A 95 5.04 -9.63 -9.41
CA ARG A 95 6.14 -9.35 -10.35
C ARG A 95 6.29 -10.39 -11.44
N LYS A 96 6.39 -11.66 -11.05
CA LYS A 96 6.51 -12.77 -12.02
C LYS A 96 5.38 -12.76 -13.04
N LYS A 97 4.16 -12.41 -12.62
CA LYS A 97 3.00 -12.34 -13.52
C LYS A 97 3.19 -11.28 -14.61
N TYR A 98 3.52 -10.03 -14.27
CA TYR A 98 3.65 -8.98 -15.30
C TYR A 98 4.95 -9.07 -16.10
N VAL A 99 6.03 -9.62 -15.53
CA VAL A 99 7.27 -9.91 -16.28
C VAL A 99 7.00 -10.99 -17.33
N LYS A 100 6.35 -12.09 -16.94
CA LYS A 100 5.95 -13.16 -17.85
C LYS A 100 5.03 -12.66 -18.98
N ARG A 101 4.15 -11.70 -18.69
CA ARG A 101 3.30 -11.07 -19.73
C ARG A 101 4.12 -10.39 -20.83
N LEU A 102 5.24 -9.76 -20.49
CA LEU A 102 6.14 -9.18 -21.49
C LEU A 102 6.91 -10.26 -22.24
N GLU A 103 7.41 -11.28 -21.53
CA GLU A 103 8.14 -12.41 -22.13
C GLU A 103 7.30 -13.17 -23.16
N GLU A 104 6.01 -13.38 -22.85
CA GLU A 104 5.03 -14.08 -23.70
C GLU A 104 4.13 -13.11 -24.50
N GLU A 105 4.56 -11.85 -24.67
CA GLU A 105 3.78 -10.82 -25.35
C GLU A 105 3.48 -11.21 -26.81
N PRO A 106 2.20 -11.33 -27.22
CA PRO A 106 1.87 -11.62 -28.62
C PRO A 106 2.20 -10.43 -29.51
N LEU A 107 2.33 -10.66 -30.83
CA LEU A 107 2.63 -9.60 -31.82
C LEU A 107 1.67 -8.40 -31.78
N ASN A 108 0.43 -8.61 -31.34
CA ASN A 108 -0.57 -7.56 -31.19
C ASN A 108 -0.60 -6.90 -29.81
N GLN A 109 0.33 -7.23 -28.91
CA GLN A 109 0.52 -6.64 -27.58
C GLN A 109 -0.77 -6.66 -26.76
N TYR A 110 -1.41 -7.83 -26.71
CA TYR A 110 -2.71 -8.09 -26.08
C TYR A 110 -3.86 -7.19 -26.60
N GLY A 111 -3.69 -6.58 -27.78
CA GLY A 111 -4.67 -5.66 -28.37
C GLY A 111 -4.62 -4.25 -27.79
N ILE A 112 -3.54 -3.87 -27.09
CA ILE A 112 -3.34 -2.50 -26.58
C ILE A 112 -2.85 -1.60 -27.73
N LEU A 113 -3.80 -0.94 -28.38
CA LEU A 113 -3.55 -0.06 -29.53
C LEU A 113 -2.78 1.21 -29.18
N ALA A 114 -2.89 1.69 -27.93
CA ALA A 114 -2.23 2.91 -27.48
C ALA A 114 -0.71 2.87 -27.70
N PHE A 115 -0.08 1.70 -27.58
CA PHE A 115 1.37 1.57 -27.79
C PHE A 115 1.82 1.97 -29.21
N LYS A 116 0.94 1.88 -30.22
CA LYS A 116 1.25 2.24 -31.60
C LYS A 116 1.16 3.75 -31.87
N GLU A 117 0.52 4.48 -30.96
CA GLU A 117 0.28 5.93 -31.06
C GLU A 117 1.16 6.74 -30.11
N LEU A 118 1.70 6.11 -29.05
CA LEU A 118 2.61 6.74 -28.11
C LEU A 118 4.06 6.64 -28.61
N PHE A 119 4.73 7.78 -28.70
CA PHE A 119 6.13 7.90 -29.14
C PHE A 119 6.94 8.77 -28.18
N TRP A 120 8.27 8.62 -28.19
CA TRP A 120 9.16 9.48 -27.41
C TRP A 120 9.36 10.82 -28.12
N GLU A 121 9.31 11.90 -27.35
CA GLU A 121 9.58 13.24 -27.87
C GLU A 121 10.96 13.30 -28.53
N GLY A 122 11.01 13.91 -29.72
CA GLY A 122 12.24 14.03 -30.50
C GLY A 122 12.69 12.75 -31.22
N THR A 123 11.94 11.63 -31.13
CA THR A 123 12.23 10.42 -31.91
C THR A 123 10.99 9.90 -32.63
N GLN A 124 11.18 8.92 -33.53
CA GLN A 124 10.08 8.19 -34.18
C GLN A 124 9.78 6.85 -33.49
N ASP A 125 10.48 6.56 -32.38
CA ASP A 125 10.31 5.31 -31.66
C ASP A 125 8.94 5.30 -30.99
N LYS A 126 8.24 4.18 -31.07
CA LYS A 126 6.91 3.97 -30.51
C LYS A 126 6.95 3.01 -29.34
N ALA A 127 6.02 3.15 -28.40
CA ALA A 127 5.88 2.23 -27.28
C ALA A 127 5.62 0.78 -27.74
N ALA A 128 5.16 0.58 -28.97
CA ALA A 128 5.00 -0.71 -29.60
C ALA A 128 6.31 -1.34 -30.12
N ASP A 129 7.40 -0.58 -30.26
CA ASP A 129 8.61 -1.06 -30.93
C ASP A 129 9.36 -2.11 -30.10
N ASN A 130 10.18 -2.91 -30.79
CA ASN A 130 11.02 -3.93 -30.19
C ASN A 130 12.37 -3.35 -29.71
N ILE A 131 12.32 -2.28 -28.91
CA ILE A 131 13.49 -1.64 -28.32
C ILE A 131 13.36 -1.64 -26.79
N GLU A 132 14.50 -1.55 -26.09
CA GLU A 132 14.55 -1.73 -24.64
C GLU A 132 13.63 -0.77 -23.87
N LYS A 133 13.71 0.54 -24.18
CA LYS A 133 12.85 1.54 -23.54
C LYS A 133 11.35 1.30 -23.77
N ALA A 134 10.98 0.73 -24.90
CA ALA A 134 9.59 0.38 -25.22
C ALA A 134 9.13 -0.87 -24.49
N LYS A 135 9.98 -1.90 -24.41
CA LYS A 135 9.73 -3.08 -23.58
C LYS A 135 9.51 -2.71 -22.11
N ILE A 136 10.37 -1.84 -21.56
CA ILE A 136 10.23 -1.32 -20.19
C ILE A 136 8.90 -0.57 -20.01
N TYR A 137 8.54 0.31 -20.96
CA TYR A 137 7.26 1.04 -20.91
C TYR A 137 6.06 0.08 -20.88
N ARG A 138 6.06 -0.95 -21.74
CA ARG A 138 4.99 -1.95 -21.78
C ARG A 138 4.95 -2.82 -20.52
N GLN A 139 6.12 -3.24 -20.00
CA GLN A 139 6.20 -3.97 -18.72
C GLN A 139 5.58 -3.18 -17.56
N ARG A 140 5.90 -1.88 -17.48
CA ARG A 140 5.33 -0.97 -16.48
C ARG A 140 3.83 -0.81 -16.65
N THR A 141 3.35 -0.77 -17.88
CA THR A 141 1.91 -0.78 -18.15
C THR A 141 1.26 -2.09 -17.66
N TYR A 142 1.89 -3.23 -17.92
CA TYR A 142 1.41 -4.54 -17.45
C TYR A 142 1.44 -4.68 -15.93
N SER A 143 2.35 -4.01 -15.21
CA SER A 143 2.39 -4.05 -13.76
C SER A 143 1.20 -3.31 -13.12
N VAL A 144 0.76 -2.21 -13.72
CA VAL A 144 -0.44 -1.46 -13.29
C VAL A 144 -1.72 -2.23 -13.62
N LEU A 145 -1.79 -2.77 -14.83
CA LEU A 145 -2.95 -3.52 -15.34
C LEU A 145 -2.90 -5.02 -15.02
N ASN A 146 -2.15 -5.43 -13.99
CA ASN A 146 -1.80 -6.83 -13.84
C ASN A 146 -3.00 -7.74 -13.52
N ASP A 147 -4.09 -7.18 -13.00
CA ASP A 147 -5.32 -7.90 -12.70
C ASP A 147 -6.20 -8.14 -13.94
N PHE A 148 -5.93 -7.43 -15.04
CA PHE A 148 -6.71 -7.60 -16.27
C PHE A 148 -6.38 -8.92 -16.98
N ASP A 149 -7.42 -9.56 -17.52
CA ASP A 149 -7.25 -10.61 -18.51
C ASP A 149 -6.99 -10.04 -19.93
N THR A 150 -6.75 -10.94 -20.88
CA THR A 150 -6.47 -10.55 -22.27
C THR A 150 -7.64 -9.84 -22.97
N ASN A 151 -8.89 -10.17 -22.62
CA ASN A 151 -10.07 -9.52 -23.16
C ASN A 151 -10.24 -8.11 -22.57
N GLU A 152 -9.98 -7.96 -21.28
CA GLU A 152 -10.03 -6.69 -20.57
C GLU A 152 -9.00 -5.70 -21.11
N PHE A 153 -7.77 -6.13 -21.42
CA PHE A 153 -6.78 -5.28 -22.11
C PHE A 153 -7.31 -4.70 -23.42
N LYS A 154 -7.82 -5.57 -24.28
CA LYS A 154 -8.34 -5.18 -25.60
C LYS A 154 -9.52 -4.24 -25.47
N LYS A 155 -10.43 -4.52 -24.53
CA LYS A 155 -11.60 -3.69 -24.26
C LYS A 155 -11.19 -2.32 -23.71
N PHE A 156 -10.34 -2.30 -22.69
CA PHE A 156 -9.81 -1.08 -22.10
C PHE A 156 -9.16 -0.21 -23.17
N SER A 157 -8.25 -0.78 -23.96
CA SER A 157 -7.56 -0.03 -25.00
C SER A 157 -8.53 0.54 -26.04
N LYS A 158 -9.50 -0.26 -26.53
CA LYS A 158 -10.50 0.25 -27.48
C LYS A 158 -11.25 1.46 -26.96
N ILE A 159 -11.63 1.44 -25.68
CA ILE A 159 -12.35 2.55 -25.05
C ILE A 159 -11.44 3.76 -24.90
N THR A 160 -10.23 3.60 -24.36
CA THR A 160 -9.32 4.74 -24.13
C THR A 160 -8.88 5.40 -25.43
N MET A 161 -8.80 4.66 -26.53
CA MET A 161 -8.50 5.20 -27.87
C MET A 161 -9.60 6.14 -28.40
N LEU A 162 -10.82 6.11 -27.86
CA LEU A 162 -11.88 7.06 -28.20
C LEU A 162 -11.67 8.44 -27.55
N SER A 163 -10.73 8.53 -26.61
CA SER A 163 -10.49 9.71 -25.80
C SER A 163 -9.18 10.39 -26.17
N LYS A 164 -9.16 11.72 -26.01
CA LYS A 164 -7.95 12.53 -26.14
C LYS A 164 -6.99 12.37 -24.94
N GLN A 165 -7.43 11.71 -23.87
CA GLN A 165 -6.65 11.53 -22.64
C GLN A 165 -5.75 10.29 -22.64
N GLN A 166 -5.69 9.55 -23.76
CA GLN A 166 -4.87 8.33 -23.86
C GLN A 166 -3.41 8.55 -23.45
N GLN A 167 -2.81 9.68 -23.85
CA GLN A 167 -1.41 9.98 -23.54
C GLN A 167 -1.20 10.25 -22.06
N GLY A 168 -2.05 11.09 -21.45
CA GLY A 168 -1.99 11.36 -20.00
C GLY A 168 -2.10 10.08 -19.19
N LEU A 169 -3.13 9.28 -19.47
CA LEU A 169 -3.41 8.05 -18.74
C LEU A 169 -2.25 7.04 -18.80
N PHE A 170 -1.71 6.77 -20.00
CA PHE A 170 -0.61 5.83 -20.16
C PHE A 170 0.72 6.38 -19.61
N ASN A 171 0.91 7.70 -19.60
CA ASN A 171 2.05 8.31 -18.90
C ASN A 171 1.94 8.13 -17.39
N SER A 172 0.75 8.29 -16.81
CA SER A 172 0.51 8.00 -15.39
C SER A 172 0.74 6.51 -15.10
N PHE A 173 0.36 5.59 -16.00
CA PHE A 173 0.68 4.16 -15.88
C PHE A 173 2.18 3.89 -15.90
N ASN A 174 2.92 4.48 -16.83
CA ASN A 174 4.37 4.30 -16.90
C ASN A 174 5.07 4.83 -15.63
N SER A 175 4.62 5.97 -15.11
CA SER A 175 5.16 6.56 -13.88
C SER A 175 4.89 5.67 -12.66
N PHE A 176 3.64 5.24 -12.44
CA PHE A 176 3.30 4.35 -11.33
C PHE A 176 3.92 2.96 -11.49
N GLY A 177 3.95 2.42 -12.71
CA GLY A 177 4.59 1.15 -13.01
C GLY A 177 6.10 1.16 -12.77
N ALA A 178 6.77 2.30 -12.98
CA ALA A 178 8.18 2.48 -12.58
C ALA A 178 8.34 2.41 -11.06
N THR A 179 7.48 3.10 -10.31
CA THR A 179 7.46 3.04 -8.84
C THR A 179 7.23 1.61 -8.33
N ILE A 180 6.31 0.86 -8.95
CA ILE A 180 6.10 -0.58 -8.66
C ILE A 180 7.38 -1.37 -8.91
N GLU A 181 7.96 -1.26 -10.10
CA GLU A 181 9.13 -2.06 -10.48
C GLU A 181 10.33 -1.77 -9.57
N ASP A 182 10.64 -0.50 -9.33
CA ASP A 182 11.73 -0.10 -8.42
C ASP A 182 11.54 -0.71 -7.03
N THR A 183 10.33 -0.60 -6.47
CA THR A 183 10.00 -1.10 -5.13
C THR A 183 10.10 -2.62 -5.08
N PHE A 184 9.55 -3.31 -6.08
CA PHE A 184 9.51 -4.77 -6.12
C PHE A 184 10.90 -5.36 -6.34
N VAL A 185 11.70 -4.80 -7.25
CA VAL A 185 13.09 -5.22 -7.47
C VAL A 185 13.91 -5.03 -6.19
N PHE A 186 13.74 -3.91 -5.50
CA PHE A 186 14.44 -3.64 -4.25
C PHE A 186 14.09 -4.66 -3.15
N LEU A 187 12.79 -4.96 -2.96
CA LEU A 187 12.32 -5.92 -1.96
C LEU A 187 12.74 -7.36 -2.26
N LEU A 188 12.82 -7.72 -3.54
CA LEU A 188 13.15 -9.08 -4.01
C LEU A 188 14.65 -9.32 -4.16
N ASN A 189 15.49 -8.34 -3.80
CA ASN A 189 16.93 -8.52 -3.85
C ASN A 189 17.35 -9.67 -2.89
N PRO A 190 18.05 -10.71 -3.37
CA PRO A 190 18.38 -11.90 -2.59
C PRO A 190 19.09 -11.61 -1.26
N ASN A 191 19.94 -10.58 -1.23
CA ASN A 191 20.72 -10.21 -0.05
C ASN A 191 19.84 -9.68 1.11
N LYS A 192 18.56 -9.41 0.85
CA LYS A 192 17.64 -8.85 1.85
C LYS A 192 17.06 -9.87 2.80
N LYS A 193 16.93 -11.14 2.38
CA LYS A 193 16.32 -12.18 3.22
C LYS A 193 17.09 -12.37 4.53
N ASP A 194 18.41 -12.36 4.45
CA ASP A 194 19.31 -12.49 5.61
C ASP A 194 19.46 -11.16 6.39
N ASN A 195 19.11 -10.03 5.76
CA ASN A 195 19.16 -8.72 6.41
C ASN A 195 17.87 -8.38 7.16
N LEU A 196 16.72 -8.93 6.77
CA LEU A 196 15.45 -8.80 7.50
C LEU A 196 15.60 -9.22 8.97
N GLU A 197 16.29 -10.32 9.23
CA GLU A 197 16.48 -10.84 10.59
C GLU A 197 17.31 -9.92 11.49
N LYS A 198 18.14 -9.06 10.87
CA LYS A 198 19.02 -8.10 11.57
C LYS A 198 18.30 -6.80 11.93
N LEU A 199 17.13 -6.53 11.36
CA LEU A 199 16.37 -5.32 11.64
C LEU A 199 15.84 -5.30 13.07
N GLU A 200 15.76 -4.10 13.65
CA GLU A 200 15.05 -3.86 14.90
C GLU A 200 13.54 -4.02 14.70
N ILE A 201 12.80 -4.23 15.80
CA ILE A 201 11.34 -4.44 15.75
C ILE A 201 10.63 -3.24 15.12
N SER A 202 11.03 -2.02 15.49
CA SER A 202 10.50 -0.77 14.92
C SER A 202 10.69 -0.69 13.40
N ASP A 203 11.86 -1.06 12.89
CA ASP A 203 12.15 -1.07 11.46
C ASP A 203 11.34 -2.13 10.72
N LEU A 204 11.15 -3.30 11.32
CA LEU A 204 10.28 -4.36 10.77
C LEU A 204 8.82 -3.90 10.68
N GLU A 205 8.32 -3.23 11.73
CA GLU A 205 6.97 -2.66 11.74
C GLU A 205 6.82 -1.58 10.66
N ASN A 206 7.77 -0.65 10.57
CA ASN A 206 7.79 0.41 9.56
C ASN A 206 7.82 -0.18 8.15
N LEU A 207 8.70 -1.15 7.89
CA LEU A 207 8.80 -1.84 6.60
C LEU A 207 7.47 -2.51 6.24
N LYS A 208 6.88 -3.26 7.17
CA LYS A 208 5.61 -3.97 6.96
C LYS A 208 4.51 -2.98 6.60
N ASN A 209 4.35 -1.93 7.41
CA ASN A 209 3.31 -0.93 7.22
C ASN A 209 3.45 -0.20 5.88
N SER A 210 4.68 0.13 5.47
CA SER A 210 4.92 0.78 4.18
C SER A 210 4.62 -0.14 3.00
N ILE A 211 5.01 -1.42 3.06
CA ILE A 211 4.68 -2.41 2.01
C ILE A 211 3.17 -2.63 1.93
N GLU A 212 2.47 -2.79 3.05
CA GLU A 212 1.02 -2.98 3.06
C GLU A 212 0.26 -1.80 2.45
N LYS A 213 0.65 -0.57 2.82
CA LYS A 213 0.08 0.65 2.22
C LYS A 213 0.37 0.73 0.72
N PHE A 214 1.60 0.40 0.31
CA PHE A 214 1.98 0.40 -1.10
C PHE A 214 1.13 -0.58 -1.92
N LEU A 215 0.96 -1.80 -1.43
CA LEU A 215 0.11 -2.82 -2.07
C LEU A 215 -1.37 -2.42 -2.06
N SER A 216 -1.82 -1.69 -1.04
CA SER A 216 -3.18 -1.14 -0.97
C SER A 216 -3.42 -0.09 -2.05
N ILE A 217 -2.46 0.80 -2.30
CA ILE A 217 -2.52 1.77 -3.41
C ILE A 217 -2.64 1.04 -4.75
N LYS A 218 -1.81 0.01 -4.98
CA LYS A 218 -1.90 -0.80 -6.21
C LYS A 218 -3.29 -1.43 -6.38
N THR A 219 -3.86 -1.97 -5.29
CA THR A 219 -5.19 -2.58 -5.28
C THR A 219 -6.29 -1.54 -5.56
N MET A 220 -6.17 -0.34 -5.00
CA MET A 220 -7.11 0.76 -5.25
C MET A 220 -7.11 1.16 -6.73
N ILE A 221 -5.93 1.35 -7.33
CA ILE A 221 -5.81 1.71 -8.75
C ILE A 221 -6.41 0.61 -9.65
N SER A 222 -6.12 -0.66 -9.36
CA SER A 222 -6.73 -1.79 -10.07
C SER A 222 -8.26 -1.78 -9.99
N THR A 223 -8.82 -1.45 -8.82
CA THR A 223 -10.26 -1.31 -8.60
C THR A 223 -10.86 -0.17 -9.42
N ILE A 224 -10.20 0.99 -9.46
CA ILE A 224 -10.64 2.15 -10.28
C ILE A 224 -10.70 1.78 -11.76
N LEU A 225 -9.68 1.08 -12.26
CA LEU A 225 -9.58 0.71 -13.68
C LEU A 225 -10.61 -0.38 -14.07
N THR A 226 -10.85 -1.33 -13.17
CA THR A 226 -11.91 -2.33 -13.36
C THR A 226 -13.28 -1.68 -13.34
N GLN A 227 -13.52 -0.76 -12.39
CA GLN A 227 -14.79 -0.03 -12.29
C GLN A 227 -15.03 0.84 -13.53
N PHE A 228 -14.00 1.44 -14.11
CA PHE A 228 -14.11 2.16 -15.38
C PHE A 228 -14.70 1.31 -16.51
N LEU A 229 -14.27 0.04 -16.65
CA LEU A 229 -14.82 -0.86 -17.67
C LEU A 229 -16.31 -1.14 -17.44
N LEU A 230 -16.75 -1.24 -16.18
CA LEU A 230 -18.15 -1.45 -15.80
C LEU A 230 -19.00 -0.20 -16.03
N ASP A 231 -18.47 0.95 -15.63
CA ASP A 231 -19.11 2.26 -15.79
C ASP A 231 -19.28 2.60 -17.28
N TYR A 232 -18.31 2.23 -18.11
CA TYR A 232 -18.42 2.39 -19.56
C TYR A 232 -19.53 1.50 -20.14
N GLU A 233 -19.61 0.22 -19.76
CA GLU A 233 -20.64 -0.66 -20.32
C GLU A 233 -22.06 -0.26 -19.97
N SER A 234 -22.26 0.17 -18.72
CA SER A 234 -23.55 0.67 -18.24
C SER A 234 -23.89 2.07 -18.74
N ASN A 235 -23.00 2.69 -19.54
CA ASN A 235 -23.10 4.09 -19.97
C ASN A 235 -23.31 5.06 -18.79
N LYS A 236 -22.72 4.77 -17.63
CA LYS A 236 -22.82 5.62 -16.46
C LYS A 236 -22.23 6.98 -16.78
N ASN A 237 -22.90 8.05 -16.35
CA ASN A 237 -22.51 9.43 -16.65
C ASN A 237 -22.35 9.73 -18.16
N PHE A 238 -23.00 8.95 -19.02
CA PHE A 238 -22.98 9.10 -20.48
C PHE A 238 -21.61 8.88 -21.14
N ILE A 239 -20.65 8.25 -20.45
CA ILE A 239 -19.26 8.10 -20.95
C ILE A 239 -19.13 7.17 -22.17
N LYS A 240 -20.16 6.37 -22.49
CA LYS A 240 -20.19 5.53 -23.71
C LYS A 240 -20.66 6.32 -24.93
N THR A 241 -21.52 7.31 -24.72
CA THR A 241 -22.21 8.05 -25.80
C THR A 241 -21.68 9.47 -26.01
N ASP A 242 -21.00 10.05 -25.03
CA ASP A 242 -20.43 11.40 -25.08
C ASP A 242 -18.91 11.35 -24.84
N THR A 243 -18.14 11.65 -25.90
CA THR A 243 -16.68 11.61 -25.87
C THR A 243 -16.09 12.67 -24.94
N SER A 244 -16.74 13.82 -24.74
CA SER A 244 -16.27 14.84 -23.81
C SER A 244 -16.46 14.40 -22.36
N LYS A 245 -17.52 13.63 -22.06
CA LYS A 245 -17.69 13.00 -20.75
C LYS A 245 -16.66 11.90 -20.52
N LEU A 246 -16.36 11.10 -21.54
CA LEU A 246 -15.29 10.09 -21.47
C LEU A 246 -13.92 10.74 -21.22
N ASP A 247 -13.60 11.83 -21.93
CA ASP A 247 -12.37 12.60 -21.73
C ASP A 247 -12.25 13.08 -20.28
N PHE A 248 -13.30 13.70 -19.74
CA PHE A 248 -13.29 14.16 -18.35
C PHE A 248 -13.11 12.99 -17.35
N TYR A 249 -13.77 11.86 -17.61
CA TYR A 249 -13.67 10.67 -16.77
C TYR A 249 -12.25 10.10 -16.75
N LEU A 250 -11.62 9.94 -17.92
CA LEU A 250 -10.26 9.41 -18.03
C LEU A 250 -9.21 10.39 -17.49
N ALA A 251 -9.39 11.69 -17.68
CA ALA A 251 -8.54 12.69 -17.03
C ALA A 251 -8.60 12.59 -15.50
N THR A 252 -9.80 12.36 -14.95
CA THR A 252 -9.99 12.15 -13.51
C THR A 252 -9.26 10.90 -13.01
N ILE A 253 -9.35 9.78 -13.74
CA ILE A 253 -8.58 8.56 -13.41
C ILE A 253 -7.07 8.85 -13.46
N SER A 254 -6.59 9.53 -14.51
CA SER A 254 -5.18 9.88 -14.67
C SER A 254 -4.66 10.64 -13.44
N ASN A 255 -5.39 11.68 -13.02
CA ASN A 255 -5.03 12.49 -11.85
C ASN A 255 -5.05 11.66 -10.57
N GLN A 256 -6.05 10.78 -10.38
CA GLN A 256 -6.10 9.89 -9.22
C GLN A 256 -4.87 8.97 -9.16
N ILE A 257 -4.44 8.41 -10.29
CA ILE A 257 -3.25 7.58 -10.36
C ILE A 257 -1.99 8.39 -10.02
N GLU A 258 -1.88 9.63 -10.50
CA GLU A 258 -0.75 10.50 -10.20
C GLU A 258 -0.67 10.87 -8.72
N GLU A 259 -1.80 11.24 -8.09
CA GLU A 259 -1.89 11.53 -6.66
C GLU A 259 -1.48 10.31 -5.82
N GLN A 260 -2.03 9.14 -6.16
CA GLN A 260 -1.70 7.90 -5.49
C GLN A 260 -0.24 7.48 -5.72
N ASN A 261 0.31 7.72 -6.91
CA ASN A 261 1.72 7.45 -7.19
C ASN A 261 2.65 8.37 -6.39
N ALA A 262 2.28 9.63 -6.15
CA ALA A 262 3.06 10.52 -5.29
C ALA A 262 3.16 9.96 -3.86
N GLU A 263 2.09 9.38 -3.33
CA GLU A 263 2.12 8.69 -2.04
C GLU A 263 2.93 7.38 -2.12
N ALA A 264 2.77 6.60 -3.19
CA ALA A 264 3.56 5.38 -3.41
C ALA A 264 5.07 5.66 -3.49
N ILE A 265 5.49 6.81 -4.04
CA ILE A 265 6.89 7.25 -4.09
C ILE A 265 7.42 7.54 -2.67
N LYS A 266 6.62 8.16 -1.80
CA LYS A 266 7.02 8.35 -0.40
C LYS A 266 7.21 7.01 0.31
N LEU A 267 6.25 6.10 0.15
CA LEU A 267 6.34 4.75 0.73
C LEU A 267 7.55 3.97 0.19
N LYS A 268 7.85 4.09 -1.11
CA LYS A 268 9.07 3.54 -1.72
C LYS A 268 10.32 4.10 -1.02
N ASN A 269 10.38 5.41 -0.83
CA ASN A 269 11.52 6.05 -0.17
C ASN A 269 11.64 5.63 1.29
N ASP A 270 10.53 5.50 2.01
CA ASP A 270 10.52 4.99 3.38
C ASP A 270 11.09 3.57 3.43
N ILE A 271 10.65 2.68 2.53
CA ILE A 271 11.18 1.32 2.37
C ILE A 271 12.69 1.35 2.06
N PHE A 272 13.13 2.26 1.18
CA PHE A 272 14.53 2.38 0.78
C PHE A 272 15.40 2.98 1.89
N SER A 273 14.81 3.74 2.81
CA SER A 273 15.53 4.48 3.84
C SER A 273 16.03 3.60 4.98
N ILE A 274 15.40 2.44 5.22
CA ILE A 274 15.70 1.54 6.35
C ILE A 274 17.16 1.07 6.27
N GLU A 275 17.99 1.64 7.15
CA GLU A 275 19.42 1.34 7.26
C GLU A 275 19.57 -0.13 7.69
N ASN A 276 20.53 -0.85 7.10
CA ASN A 276 20.67 -2.33 7.10
C ASN A 276 19.78 -3.11 6.13
N PHE A 277 18.67 -2.54 5.63
CA PHE A 277 18.01 -3.07 4.44
C PHE A 277 18.65 -2.54 3.15
N LYS A 278 19.53 -1.54 3.21
CA LYS A 278 20.44 -1.14 2.12
C LYS A 278 21.60 -2.14 2.06
N SER A 279 21.64 -3.01 1.06
CA SER A 279 22.83 -3.82 0.80
C SER A 279 23.76 -2.91 0.00
N TYR A 280 24.97 -2.68 0.48
CA TYR A 280 26.07 -2.30 -0.40
C TYR A 280 26.36 -3.46 -1.36
#